data_AF-A0A9D6VIA3-F1
#
_entry.id   AF-A0A9D6VIA3-F1
#
_cell.length_a   1.000
_cell.length_b   1.000
_cell.length_c   1.000
_cell.angle_alpha   90.00
_cell.angle_beta   90.00
_cell.angle_gamma   90.00
#
_symmetry.space_group_name_H-M   'P 1'
#
loop_
_entity.id
_entity.type
_entity.pdbx_description
1 polymer ?
#
loop_
_entity_poly.entity_id
_entity_poly.type
_entity_poly.pdbx_seq_one_letter_code
_entity_poly.pdbx_strand_id
1 'polypeptide(L)'
;MPRQSFKLQRVLEYREMLEEQLQMEVAKIKTNLAEQENALKAKHDKLSKCKSKLNELQKNATSVNDYKTYMDYIGYLLKEIMIQEKVIMGIQETLTTSIEGLKKACQDKHVLEKLKGREATKISQEHSRKEQIFFNELGLKSHSGSGRSSL
;
A
#
# COMPACT_ATOMS: atom_id res chain seq x y z
N MET A 1 32.43 6.04 -20.96
CA MET A 1 31.40 5.19 -21.60
C MET A 1 30.03 5.79 -21.34
N PRO A 2 29.14 5.93 -22.34
CA PRO A 2 27.81 6.47 -22.09
C PRO A 2 27.01 5.46 -21.26
N ARG A 3 26.49 5.87 -20.10
CA ARG A 3 25.51 5.10 -19.33
C ARG A 3 24.25 5.00 -20.21
N GLN A 4 23.99 3.84 -20.80
CA GLN A 4 22.73 3.60 -21.49
C GLN A 4 21.62 3.57 -20.43
N SER A 5 20.84 4.65 -20.35
CA SER A 5 19.68 4.76 -19.49
C SER A 5 18.51 3.96 -20.08
N PHE A 6 17.79 3.23 -19.22
CA PHE A 6 16.55 2.56 -19.60
C PHE A 6 15.58 3.54 -20.27
N LYS A 7 15.06 3.19 -21.46
CA LYS A 7 14.28 4.13 -22.29
C LYS A 7 12.99 4.60 -21.60
N LEU A 8 12.42 3.78 -20.71
CA LEU A 8 11.20 4.10 -19.96
C LEU A 8 11.49 4.50 -18.51
N GLN A 9 12.72 4.96 -18.20
CA GLN A 9 13.10 5.33 -16.84
C GLN A 9 12.18 6.40 -16.23
N ARG A 10 11.83 7.45 -16.99
CA ARG A 10 10.85 8.47 -16.53
C ARG A 10 9.47 7.90 -16.25
N VAL A 11 9.04 6.90 -17.02
CA VAL A 11 7.73 6.26 -16.81
C VAL A 11 7.77 5.42 -15.53
N LEU A 12 8.87 4.70 -15.30
CA LEU A 12 9.07 3.94 -14.06
C LEU A 12 9.06 4.85 -12.84
N GLU A 13 9.79 5.97 -12.86
CA GLU A 13 9.81 6.97 -11.78
C GLU A 13 8.43 7.54 -11.49
N TYR A 14 7.65 7.85 -12.53
CA TYR A 14 6.27 8.29 -12.36
C TYR A 14 5.39 7.22 -11.69
N ARG A 15 5.58 5.94 -12.05
CA ARG A 15 4.83 4.83 -11.44
C ARG A 15 5.23 4.56 -10.00
N GLU A 16 6.50 4.72 -9.66
CA GLU A 16 6.99 4.68 -8.27
C GLU A 16 6.32 5.78 -7.44
N MET A 17 6.31 7.02 -7.92
CA MET A 17 5.64 8.13 -7.23
C MET A 17 4.14 7.88 -7.06
N LEU A 18 3.45 7.35 -8.08
CA LEU A 18 2.03 7.04 -7.99
C LEU A 18 1.75 5.94 -6.96
N GLU A 19 2.58 4.91 -6.91
CA GLU A 19 2.47 3.86 -5.89
C GLU A 19 2.64 4.43 -4.48
N GLU A 20 3.67 5.25 -4.26
CA GLU A 20 3.91 5.92 -2.97
C GLU A 20 2.72 6.77 -2.53
N GLN A 21 2.12 7.53 -3.46
CA GLN A 21 0.92 8.31 -3.19
C GLN A 21 -0.26 7.44 -2.73
N LEU A 22 -0.52 6.34 -3.44
CA LEU A 22 -1.58 5.40 -3.09
C LEU A 22 -1.31 4.67 -1.76
N GLN A 23 -0.06 4.35 -1.46
CA GLN A 23 0.33 3.80 -0.14
C GLN A 23 0.02 4.78 0.98
N MET A 24 0.37 6.05 0.81
CA MET A 24 0.06 7.10 1.79
C MET A 24 -1.45 7.28 1.97
N GLU A 25 -2.23 7.24 0.88
CA GLU A 25 -3.69 7.33 0.93
C GLU A 25 -4.30 6.16 1.72
N VAL A 26 -3.90 4.92 1.42
CA VAL A 26 -4.34 3.72 2.15
C VAL A 26 -4.00 3.84 3.64
N ALA A 27 -2.80 4.33 3.99
CA ALA A 27 -2.40 4.53 5.37
C ALA A 27 -3.29 5.55 6.10
N LYS A 28 -3.64 6.67 5.44
CA LYS A 28 -4.56 7.68 5.98
C LYS A 28 -5.95 7.09 6.22
N ILE A 29 -6.49 6.35 5.25
CA ILE A 29 -7.81 5.72 5.36
C ILE A 29 -7.83 4.71 6.52
N LYS A 30 -6.79 3.87 6.65
CA LYS A 30 -6.66 2.94 7.78
C LYS A 30 -6.61 3.63 9.14
N THR A 31 -5.92 4.76 9.22
CA THR A 31 -5.82 5.55 10.44
C THR A 31 -7.19 6.10 10.83
N ASN A 32 -7.90 6.71 9.88
CA ASN A 32 -9.27 7.19 10.09
C ASN A 32 -10.23 6.04 10.47
N LEU A 33 -10.14 4.88 9.81
CA LEU A 33 -10.94 3.71 10.17
C LEU A 33 -10.74 3.31 11.63
N ALA A 34 -9.49 3.20 12.08
CA ALA A 34 -9.17 2.86 13.46
C ALA A 34 -9.70 3.91 14.47
N GLU A 35 -9.63 5.20 14.13
CA GLU A 35 -10.22 6.27 14.94
C GLU A 35 -11.74 6.13 15.07
N GLN A 36 -12.44 5.86 13.96
CA GLN A 36 -13.89 5.67 13.97
C GLN A 36 -14.31 4.40 14.72
N GLU A 37 -13.56 3.30 14.59
CA GLU A 37 -13.81 2.05 15.34
C GLU A 37 -13.61 2.26 16.84
N ASN A 38 -12.58 3.01 17.25
CA ASN A 38 -12.38 3.39 18.64
C ASN A 38 -13.51 4.27 19.18
N ALA A 39 -14.00 5.22 18.38
CA ALA A 39 -15.15 6.06 18.74
C ALA A 39 -16.43 5.23 18.90
N LEU A 40 -16.67 4.26 18.00
CA LEU A 40 -17.79 3.32 18.09
C LEU A 40 -17.70 2.48 19.37
N LYS A 41 -16.53 1.93 19.68
CA LYS A 41 -16.29 1.18 20.92
C LYS A 41 -16.61 2.02 22.16
N ALA A 42 -16.15 3.27 22.20
CA ALA A 42 -16.45 4.17 23.30
C ALA A 42 -17.96 4.45 23.46
N LYS A 43 -18.73 4.52 22.35
CA LYS A 43 -20.19 4.63 22.39
C LYS A 43 -20.85 3.37 22.95
N HIS A 44 -20.39 2.18 22.56
CA HIS A 44 -20.87 0.92 23.14
C HIS A 44 -20.57 0.80 24.64
N ASP A 45 -19.37 1.21 25.07
CA ASP A 45 -19.00 1.20 26.49
C ASP A 45 -19.90 2.14 27.30
N LYS A 46 -20.22 3.34 26.75
CA LYS A 46 -21.20 4.26 27.36
C LYS A 46 -22.59 3.64 27.43
N LEU A 47 -23.06 3.03 26.35
CA LEU A 47 -24.35 2.34 26.31
C LEU A 47 -24.44 1.24 27.36
N SER A 48 -23.40 0.42 27.49
CA SER A 48 -23.32 -0.65 28.49
C SER A 48 -23.42 -0.08 29.91
N LYS A 49 -22.64 0.97 30.22
CA LYS A 49 -22.70 1.67 31.51
C LYS A 49 -24.09 2.24 31.80
N CYS A 50 -24.74 2.86 30.80
CA CYS A 50 -26.09 3.40 30.96
C CYS A 50 -27.13 2.29 31.23
N LYS A 51 -27.03 1.15 30.54
CA LYS A 51 -27.91 -0.01 30.79
C LYS A 51 -27.71 -0.59 32.18
N SER A 52 -26.47 -0.72 32.65
CA SER A 52 -26.19 -1.20 34.01
C SER A 52 -26.78 -0.26 35.07
N LYS A 53 -26.61 1.06 34.91
CA LYS A 53 -27.21 2.04 35.83
C LYS A 53 -28.74 2.01 35.80
N LEU A 54 -29.35 1.87 34.63
CA LEU A 54 -30.81 1.74 34.52
C LEU A 54 -31.32 0.51 35.28
N ASN A 55 -30.62 -0.63 35.17
CA ASN A 55 -30.96 -1.84 35.90
C ASN A 55 -30.83 -1.68 37.42
N GLU A 56 -29.84 -0.92 37.91
CA GLU A 56 -29.70 -0.59 39.33
C GLU A 56 -30.85 0.32 39.81
N LEU A 57 -31.20 1.34 39.03
CA LEU A 57 -32.30 2.26 39.34
C LEU A 57 -33.65 1.55 39.41
N GLN A 58 -33.86 0.53 38.57
CA GLN A 58 -35.07 -0.29 38.58
C GLN A 58 -35.20 -1.11 39.88
N LYS A 59 -34.09 -1.55 40.47
CA LYS A 59 -34.08 -2.33 41.72
C LYS A 59 -34.30 -1.46 42.97
N ASN A 60 -33.98 -0.17 42.89
CA ASN A 60 -33.92 0.73 44.06
C ASN A 60 -35.11 1.68 44.20
N ALA A 61 -36.27 1.37 43.59
CA ALA A 61 -37.50 2.21 43.66
C ALA A 61 -37.24 3.69 43.34
N THR A 62 -36.50 3.95 42.26
CA THR A 62 -36.07 5.31 41.88
C THR A 62 -37.18 6.12 41.20
N SER A 63 -37.00 7.44 41.13
CA SER A 63 -37.90 8.38 40.44
C SER A 63 -38.13 7.98 38.98
N VAL A 64 -39.41 7.98 38.56
CA VAL A 64 -39.85 7.72 37.18
C VAL A 64 -39.15 8.66 36.18
N ASN A 65 -38.80 9.87 36.62
CA ASN A 65 -38.14 10.86 35.76
C ASN A 65 -36.71 10.43 35.39
N ASP A 66 -35.93 9.93 36.35
CA ASP A 66 -34.57 9.46 36.12
C ASP A 66 -34.56 8.25 35.17
N TYR A 67 -35.49 7.32 35.38
CA TYR A 67 -35.68 6.17 34.50
C TYR A 67 -35.93 6.60 33.05
N LYS A 68 -36.84 7.56 32.84
CA LYS A 68 -37.15 8.09 31.51
C LYS A 68 -35.92 8.76 30.87
N THR A 69 -35.17 9.57 31.62
CA THR A 69 -33.95 10.21 31.12
C THR A 69 -32.91 9.21 30.63
N TYR A 70 -32.68 8.11 31.37
CA TYR A 70 -31.76 7.07 30.93
C TYR A 70 -32.28 6.33 29.68
N MET A 71 -33.57 6.04 29.59
CA MET A 71 -34.18 5.42 28.40
C MET A 71 -34.04 6.30 27.16
N ASP A 72 -34.31 7.59 27.27
CA ASP A 72 -34.16 8.55 26.18
C ASP A 72 -32.70 8.63 25.71
N TYR A 73 -31.75 8.70 26.67
CA TYR A 73 -30.33 8.74 26.36
C TYR A 73 -29.80 7.43 25.74
N ILE A 74 -30.29 6.28 26.20
CA ILE A 74 -30.02 4.97 25.57
C ILE A 74 -30.53 4.97 24.12
N GLY A 75 -31.74 5.47 23.88
CA GLY A 75 -32.29 5.60 22.53
C GLY A 75 -31.43 6.49 21.63
N TYR A 76 -30.93 7.60 22.17
CA TYR A 76 -29.97 8.46 21.47
C TYR A 76 -28.66 7.73 21.14
N LEU A 77 -28.05 7.06 22.12
CA LEU A 77 -26.79 6.31 21.92
C LEU A 77 -26.93 5.21 20.86
N LEU A 78 -28.06 4.50 20.83
CA LEU A 78 -28.32 3.48 19.81
C LEU A 78 -28.36 4.09 18.40
N LYS A 79 -29.02 5.24 18.23
CA LYS A 79 -29.03 5.95 16.94
C LYS A 79 -27.62 6.40 16.53
N GLU A 80 -26.85 6.95 17.47
CA GLU A 80 -25.47 7.37 17.24
C GLU A 80 -24.53 6.23 16.87
N ILE A 81 -24.75 5.04 17.46
CA ILE A 81 -24.03 3.80 17.12
C ILE A 81 -24.37 3.40 15.69
N MET A 82 -25.65 3.34 15.33
CA MET A 82 -26.06 2.96 13.97
C MET A 82 -25.51 3.92 12.90
N ILE A 83 -25.47 5.23 13.18
CA ILE A 83 -24.87 6.22 12.27
C ILE A 83 -23.37 5.97 12.13
N GLN A 84 -22.68 5.74 13.24
CA GLN A 84 -21.24 5.48 13.27
C GLN A 84 -20.86 4.20 12.52
N GLU A 85 -21.65 3.13 12.66
CA GLU A 85 -21.46 1.88 11.92
C GLU A 85 -21.56 2.11 10.41
N LYS A 86 -22.54 2.90 9.94
CA LYS A 86 -22.65 3.27 8.53
C LYS A 86 -21.44 4.06 8.02
N VAL A 87 -20.91 4.97 8.83
CA VAL A 87 -19.68 5.71 8.51
C VAL A 87 -18.50 4.75 8.36
N ILE A 88 -18.33 3.82 9.30
CA ILE A 88 -17.28 2.79 9.26
C ILE A 88 -17.40 1.94 8.00
N MET A 89 -18.62 1.48 7.67
CA MET A 89 -18.85 0.71 6.44
C MET A 89 -18.42 1.48 5.19
N GLY A 90 -18.79 2.75 5.07
CA GLY A 90 -18.37 3.58 3.93
C GLY A 90 -16.84 3.77 3.86
N ILE A 91 -16.17 3.89 5.00
CA ILE A 91 -14.70 3.95 5.06
C ILE A 91 -14.08 2.61 4.63
N GLN A 92 -14.65 1.48 5.04
CA GLN A 92 -14.18 0.15 4.64
C GLN A 92 -14.34 -0.12 3.14
N GLU A 93 -15.44 0.32 2.54
CA GLU A 93 -15.66 0.26 1.08
C GLU A 93 -14.61 1.10 0.34
N THR A 94 -14.36 2.32 0.83
CA THR A 94 -13.33 3.21 0.29
C THR A 94 -11.94 2.56 0.41
N LEU A 95 -11.61 2.01 1.58
CA LEU A 95 -10.34 1.31 1.82
C LEU A 95 -10.14 0.14 0.85
N THR A 96 -11.19 -0.64 0.61
CA THR A 96 -11.15 -1.78 -0.32
C THR A 96 -10.79 -1.30 -1.72
N THR A 97 -11.49 -0.27 -2.20
CA THR A 97 -11.24 0.33 -3.52
C THR A 97 -9.82 0.89 -3.63
N SER A 98 -9.33 1.60 -2.62
CA SER A 98 -7.97 2.15 -2.61
C SER A 98 -6.89 1.06 -2.57
N ILE A 99 -7.12 -0.06 -1.86
CA ILE A 99 -6.21 -1.22 -1.86
C ILE A 99 -6.14 -1.87 -3.25
N GLU A 100 -7.27 -1.99 -3.95
CA GLU A 100 -7.29 -2.49 -5.33
C GLU A 100 -6.52 -1.58 -6.28
N GLY A 101 -6.68 -0.26 -6.14
CA GLY A 101 -5.92 0.75 -6.87
C GLY A 101 -4.41 0.62 -6.64
N LEU A 102 -3.99 0.50 -5.37
CA LEU A 102 -2.59 0.29 -5.01
C LEU A 102 -2.04 -1.00 -5.61
N LYS A 103 -2.79 -2.11 -5.51
CA LYS A 103 -2.39 -3.40 -6.09
C LYS A 103 -2.12 -3.29 -7.58
N LYS A 104 -2.97 -2.59 -8.32
CA LYS A 104 -2.79 -2.34 -9.76
C LYS A 104 -1.55 -1.49 -10.03
N ALA A 105 -1.32 -0.44 -9.24
CA ALA A 105 -0.11 0.39 -9.38
C ALA A 105 1.17 -0.42 -9.15
N CYS A 106 1.22 -1.28 -8.12
CA CYS A 106 2.35 -2.18 -7.88
C CYS A 106 2.58 -3.14 -9.06
N GLN A 107 1.51 -3.69 -9.63
CA GLN A 107 1.60 -4.57 -10.80
C GLN A 107 2.16 -3.85 -12.03
N ASP A 108 1.64 -2.65 -12.33
CA ASP A 108 2.11 -1.81 -13.44
C ASP A 108 3.60 -1.48 -13.29
N LYS A 109 4.04 -1.11 -12.08
CA LYS A 109 5.47 -0.85 -11.78
C LYS A 109 6.32 -2.10 -12.00
N HIS A 110 5.90 -3.24 -11.46
CA HIS A 110 6.65 -4.50 -11.56
C HIS A 110 6.90 -4.94 -13.00
N VAL A 111 5.96 -4.66 -13.91
CA VAL A 111 6.14 -4.92 -15.35
C VAL A 111 7.30 -4.09 -15.91
N LEU A 112 7.37 -2.80 -15.56
CA LEU A 112 8.45 -1.92 -16.00
C LEU A 112 9.81 -2.30 -15.39
N GLU A 113 9.85 -2.69 -14.12
CA GLU A 113 11.06 -3.19 -13.46
C GLU A 113 11.59 -4.44 -14.16
N LYS A 114 10.71 -5.40 -14.49
CA LYS A 114 11.06 -6.59 -15.26
C LYS A 114 11.60 -6.25 -16.66
N LEU A 115 11.00 -5.27 -17.34
CA LEU A 115 11.48 -4.82 -18.65
C LEU A 115 12.88 -4.19 -18.54
N LYS A 116 13.10 -3.31 -17.55
CA LYS A 116 14.40 -2.72 -17.25
C LYS A 116 15.46 -3.78 -16.97
N GLY A 117 15.14 -4.77 -16.15
CA GLY A 117 16.04 -5.89 -15.85
C GLY A 117 16.41 -6.69 -17.10
N ARG A 118 15.43 -7.02 -17.95
CA ARG A 118 15.69 -7.73 -19.23
C ARG A 118 16.57 -6.92 -20.17
N GLU A 119 16.35 -5.61 -20.29
CA GLU A 119 17.15 -4.73 -21.14
C GLU A 119 18.60 -4.62 -20.62
N ALA A 120 18.78 -4.50 -19.30
CA ALA A 120 20.10 -4.52 -18.67
C ALA A 120 20.85 -5.83 -18.95
N THR A 121 20.18 -6.98 -18.83
CA THR A 121 20.79 -8.29 -19.15
C THR A 121 21.22 -8.37 -20.62
N LYS A 122 20.38 -7.91 -21.56
CA LYS A 122 20.71 -7.90 -23.00
C LYS A 122 21.95 -7.04 -23.27
N ILE A 123 21.98 -5.83 -22.73
CA ILE A 123 23.12 -4.92 -22.87
C ILE A 123 24.39 -5.57 -22.32
N SER A 124 24.33 -6.19 -21.14
CA SER A 124 25.48 -6.89 -20.55
C SER A 124 25.98 -8.02 -21.45
N GLN A 125 25.07 -8.84 -22.00
CA GLN A 125 25.43 -9.93 -22.91
C GLN A 125 26.07 -9.43 -24.21
N GLU A 126 25.56 -8.34 -24.78
CA GLU A 126 26.13 -7.71 -25.96
C GLU A 126 27.54 -7.16 -25.70
N HIS A 127 27.77 -6.55 -24.53
CA HIS A 127 29.08 -6.07 -24.13
C HIS A 127 30.07 -7.23 -23.98
N SER A 128 29.72 -8.29 -23.24
CA SER A 128 30.59 -9.47 -23.09
C SER A 128 30.90 -10.13 -24.44
N ARG A 129 29.93 -10.19 -25.36
CA ARG A 129 30.16 -10.73 -26.71
C ARG A 129 31.12 -9.85 -27.51
N LYS A 130 30.98 -8.52 -27.45
CA LYS A 130 31.90 -7.58 -28.13
C LYS A 130 33.31 -7.66 -27.57
N GLU A 131 33.45 -7.76 -26.24
CA GLU A 131 34.74 -7.95 -25.59
C GLU A 131 35.40 -9.26 -26.00
N GLN A 132 34.65 -10.37 -26.03
CA GLN A 132 35.17 -11.67 -26.46
C GLN A 132 35.65 -11.64 -27.91
N ILE A 133 34.90 -11.02 -28.82
CA ILE A 133 35.31 -10.83 -30.22
C ILE A 133 36.61 -10.03 -30.28
N PHE A 134 36.68 -8.91 -29.54
CA PHE A 134 37.88 -8.06 -29.50
C PHE A 134 39.12 -8.81 -28.99
N PHE A 135 39.00 -9.60 -27.91
CA PHE A 135 40.11 -10.41 -27.39
C PHE A 135 40.54 -11.51 -28.36
N ASN A 136 39.59 -12.16 -29.04
CA ASN A 136 39.91 -13.16 -30.06
C ASN A 136 40.71 -12.54 -31.23
N GLU A 137 40.30 -11.35 -31.69
CA GLU A 137 41.01 -10.64 -32.76
C GLU A 137 42.44 -10.23 -32.36
N LEU A 138 42.62 -9.75 -31.12
CA LEU A 138 43.96 -9.45 -30.58
C LEU A 138 44.84 -10.72 -30.48
N GLY A 139 44.27 -11.83 -30.01
CA GLY A 139 44.95 -13.12 -29.94
C GLY A 139 45.44 -13.58 -31.32
N LEU A 140 44.59 -13.52 -32.34
CA LEU A 140 44.93 -13.88 -33.72
C LEU A 140 46.02 -12.99 -34.33
N LYS A 141 46.00 -11.67 -34.05
CA LYS A 141 47.05 -10.74 -34.50
C LYS A 141 48.40 -11.00 -33.82
N SER A 142 48.41 -11.41 -32.55
CA SER A 142 49.65 -11.71 -31.82
C SER A 142 50.31 -13.01 -32.29
N HIS A 143 49.52 -14.03 -32.64
CA HIS A 143 50.04 -15.32 -33.16
C HIS A 143 50.49 -15.24 -34.62
N SER A 144 49.81 -14.46 -35.47
CA SER A 144 50.23 -14.26 -36.87
C SER A 144 51.53 -13.44 -37.02
N GLY A 145 51.93 -12.66 -36.00
CA GLY A 145 53.23 -11.98 -35.96
C GLY A 145 54.41 -12.86 -35.54
N SER A 146 54.17 -13.98 -34.85
CA SER A 146 55.23 -14.86 -34.35
C SER A 146 55.64 -16.00 -35.32
N GLY A 147 54.96 -16.12 -36.46
CA GLY A 147 55.24 -17.14 -37.50
C GLY A 147 56.22 -16.71 -38.59
N ARG A 148 56.81 -15.50 -38.51
CA ARG A 148 57.84 -14.99 -39.44
C ARG A 148 59.15 -14.72 -38.71
N SER A 149 59.72 -15.74 -38.07
CA SER A 149 61.13 -15.69 -37.66
C SER A 149 61.67 -17.10 -37.42
N SER A 150 61.91 -17.83 -38.51
CA SER A 150 62.81 -19.00 -38.56
C SER A 150 63.10 -19.27 -40.04
N LEU A 151 64.03 -18.49 -40.60
CA LEU A 151 64.82 -18.88 -41.77
C LEU A 151 66.08 -19.58 -41.24
#